data_AF-A0A367JIE0-F1
#
_entry.id   AF-A0A367JIE0-F1
#
_cell.length_a   1.000
_cell.length_b   1.000
_cell.length_c   1.000
_cell.angle_alpha   90.00
_cell.angle_beta   90.00
_cell.angle_gamma   90.00
#
_symmetry.space_group_name_H-M   'P 1'
#
loop_
_entity.id
_entity.type
_entity.pdbx_description
1 polymer ?
#
loop_
_entity_poly.entity_id
_entity_poly.type
_entity_poly.pdbx_seq_one_letter_code
_entity_poly.pdbx_strand_id
1 'polypeptide(L)'
;MSNKDQDLFGFNNDSEQEDNVSLDEQEEEDTRFSRSKLQKTSLDSDASSDEDDDEEDNGEEEENNEEEEEEKGDEDNEENELSDMDGYDAPTDLADFGVVSKSDKGREKKRIKALTPEELEKFEKARKKTGVCYLSRIPLFMAPSRVRELLKRHGDVGRIYLVPEDQKITTRRKKYTKNNRRNYVEGWVEFKDKKRAKAVAEHLNMREIGGKRSSRYYAEMWNIKYLPKFKWHHLTEQMAHEKQARQQRLRNEIAQANRENKTYMQNVEKAKMLENMKEKKRKRNVEEEEGIKRTFEQRNKVSRSAAPVDESVKGLLGSIFSKK
;
A
#
# COMPACT_ATOMS: atom_id res chain seq x y z
N MET A 1 36.22 17.62 55.55
CA MET A 1 34.81 17.98 55.27
C MET A 1 34.74 18.43 53.82
N SER A 2 34.30 17.55 52.92
CA SER A 2 34.06 17.88 51.52
C SER A 2 32.84 17.07 51.08
N ASN A 3 31.69 17.73 51.04
CA ASN A 3 30.43 17.15 50.61
C ASN A 3 30.54 16.79 49.12
N LYS A 4 30.27 15.52 48.81
CA LYS A 4 30.04 15.05 47.45
C LYS A 4 28.52 14.89 47.34
N ASP A 5 27.89 15.81 46.63
CA ASP A 5 26.45 15.77 46.36
C ASP A 5 26.12 14.50 45.55
N GLN A 6 25.20 13.69 46.06
CA GLN A 6 24.62 12.56 45.35
C GLN A 6 23.35 13.03 44.64
N ASP A 7 23.30 12.87 43.32
CA ASP A 7 22.10 13.11 42.53
C ASP A 7 21.10 11.95 42.66
N LEU A 8 19.84 12.31 42.86
CA LEU A 8 18.68 11.47 43.24
C LEU A 8 18.25 10.42 42.18
N PHE A 9 19.00 10.24 41.10
CA PHE A 9 18.69 9.25 40.05
C PHE A 9 19.88 8.38 39.61
N GLY A 10 21.01 8.38 40.34
CA GLY A 10 21.96 7.25 40.30
C GLY A 10 22.54 6.85 38.93
N PHE A 11 22.64 7.77 37.96
CA PHE A 11 23.30 7.50 36.69
C PHE A 11 24.65 8.22 36.64
N ASN A 12 25.70 7.50 37.01
CA ASN A 12 27.05 7.85 36.59
C ASN A 12 27.16 7.59 35.08
N ASN A 13 27.40 8.65 34.33
CA ASN A 13 27.83 8.58 32.95
C ASN A 13 29.34 8.31 32.96
N ASP A 14 29.75 7.07 32.73
CA ASP A 14 31.15 6.74 32.45
C ASP A 14 31.22 5.94 31.15
N SER A 15 32.04 6.46 30.25
CA SER A 15 32.30 5.98 28.90
C SER A 15 33.49 5.03 28.90
N GLU A 16 33.49 4.12 27.92
CA GLU A 16 34.59 3.25 27.46
C GLU A 16 34.65 1.83 28.05
N GLN A 17 34.23 0.85 27.24
CA GLN A 17 35.11 -0.27 26.83
C GLN A 17 34.45 -1.11 25.73
N GLU A 18 35.19 -1.27 24.63
CA GLU A 18 34.97 -2.28 23.59
C GLU A 18 35.28 -3.66 24.17
N ASP A 19 34.43 -4.65 23.90
CA ASP A 19 34.86 -6.05 23.81
C ASP A 19 33.96 -6.87 22.88
N ASN A 20 34.64 -7.67 22.08
CA ASN A 20 34.17 -8.50 20.97
C ASN A 20 33.67 -9.86 21.48
N VAL A 21 32.45 -10.27 21.10
CA VAL A 21 31.99 -11.66 21.28
C VAL A 21 31.17 -12.14 20.08
N SER A 22 31.65 -13.23 19.50
CA SER A 22 31.08 -13.98 18.38
C SER A 22 30.03 -15.01 18.82
N LEU A 23 29.16 -15.38 17.86
CA LEU A 23 28.48 -16.67 17.72
C LEU A 23 27.33 -16.97 18.73
N ASP A 24 26.07 -17.02 18.29
CA ASP A 24 25.43 -18.25 17.78
C ASP A 24 23.96 -17.95 17.38
N GLU A 25 23.56 -18.34 16.17
CA GLU A 25 22.17 -18.30 15.71
C GLU A 25 21.41 -19.51 16.26
N GLN A 26 20.46 -19.29 17.16
CA GLN A 26 19.40 -20.25 17.45
C GLN A 26 18.04 -19.57 17.17
N GLU A 27 17.40 -20.00 16.08
CA GLU A 27 16.00 -19.70 15.79
C GLU A 27 15.12 -20.42 16.82
N GLU A 28 14.58 -19.68 17.79
CA GLU A 28 13.45 -20.16 18.58
C GLU A 28 12.15 -19.96 17.77
N GLU A 29 11.58 -21.06 17.26
CA GLU A 29 10.24 -21.06 16.69
C GLU A 29 9.19 -20.80 17.80
N ASP A 30 8.53 -19.64 17.75
CA ASP A 30 7.46 -19.26 18.69
C ASP A 30 6.18 -20.10 18.42
N THR A 31 6.04 -21.20 19.17
CA THR A 31 4.97 -22.23 19.02
C THR A 31 3.55 -21.76 19.39
N ARG A 32 3.36 -20.48 19.73
CA ARG A 32 2.06 -19.94 20.15
C ARG A 32 1.02 -19.83 19.03
N PHE A 33 1.42 -19.88 17.77
CA PHE A 33 0.52 -19.74 16.61
C PHE A 33 0.46 -20.98 15.70
N SER A 34 0.58 -22.18 16.26
CA SER A 34 0.43 -23.41 15.48
C SER A 34 -1.03 -23.61 15.01
N ARG A 35 -1.21 -23.70 13.68
CA ARG A 35 -2.51 -23.84 12.98
C ARG A 35 -3.36 -25.03 13.46
N SER A 36 -2.76 -26.01 14.12
CA SER A 36 -3.45 -27.19 14.66
C SER A 36 -4.30 -26.91 15.91
N LYS A 37 -4.06 -25.80 16.63
CA LYS A 37 -4.81 -25.49 17.86
C LYS A 37 -6.10 -24.69 17.63
N LEU A 38 -6.23 -24.05 16.47
CA LEU A 38 -7.42 -23.28 16.07
C LEU A 38 -8.61 -24.16 15.65
N GLN A 39 -8.40 -25.46 15.43
CA GLN A 39 -9.45 -26.39 14.99
C GLN A 39 -10.13 -27.17 16.12
N LYS A 40 -9.75 -26.97 17.39
CA LYS A 40 -10.19 -27.82 18.52
C LYS A 40 -11.02 -27.10 19.59
N THR A 41 -11.51 -25.87 19.34
CA THR A 41 -12.28 -25.10 20.35
C THR A 41 -13.71 -24.79 19.93
N SER A 42 -14.28 -25.51 18.97
CA SER A 42 -15.73 -25.53 18.75
C SER A 42 -16.22 -26.94 19.05
N LEU A 43 -17.18 -27.05 19.98
CA LEU A 43 -17.87 -28.26 20.48
C LEU A 43 -17.37 -28.76 21.85
N ASP A 44 -17.90 -28.19 22.94
CA ASP A 44 -18.71 -28.95 23.90
C ASP A 44 -19.41 -28.01 24.91
N SER A 45 -20.60 -28.43 25.32
CA SER A 45 -21.68 -27.75 26.06
C SER A 45 -21.54 -27.80 27.59
N ASP A 46 -22.03 -26.78 28.32
CA ASP A 46 -22.65 -27.00 29.64
C ASP A 46 -23.68 -25.90 29.99
N ALA A 47 -24.68 -26.28 30.79
CA ALA A 47 -26.02 -25.72 30.92
C ALA A 47 -26.23 -24.71 32.06
N SER A 48 -27.26 -23.86 31.94
CA SER A 48 -28.06 -23.32 33.06
C SER A 48 -29.33 -22.64 32.55
N SER A 49 -30.46 -22.91 33.22
CA SER A 49 -31.83 -22.44 32.95
C SER A 49 -32.07 -20.95 33.27
N ASP A 50 -33.04 -20.33 32.59
CA ASP A 50 -34.30 -19.86 33.20
C ASP A 50 -35.24 -19.19 32.14
N GLU A 51 -36.46 -19.73 32.07
CA GLU A 51 -37.84 -19.16 31.87
C GLU A 51 -37.96 -17.64 31.59
N ASP A 52 -38.84 -17.06 30.74
CA ASP A 52 -40.12 -17.47 30.11
C ASP A 52 -40.53 -16.46 28.99
N ASP A 53 -41.53 -16.89 28.20
CA ASP A 53 -42.60 -16.18 27.45
C ASP A 53 -42.44 -15.62 26.01
N ASP A 54 -43.09 -16.39 25.11
CA ASP A 54 -44.15 -16.05 24.13
C ASP A 54 -43.95 -15.04 22.97
N GLU A 55 -43.99 -15.53 21.73
CA GLU A 55 -45.21 -15.55 20.90
C GLU A 55 -45.02 -16.36 19.59
N GLU A 56 -46.09 -17.08 19.21
CA GLU A 56 -46.26 -17.82 17.95
C GLU A 56 -46.41 -16.89 16.73
N ASP A 57 -45.86 -17.24 15.56
CA ASP A 57 -46.64 -17.25 14.30
C ASP A 57 -45.94 -18.04 13.17
N ASN A 58 -46.77 -18.55 12.28
CA ASN A 58 -46.62 -19.58 11.25
C ASN A 58 -45.53 -19.40 10.18
N GLY A 59 -44.97 -20.57 9.83
CA GLY A 59 -44.92 -21.17 8.48
C GLY A 59 -44.78 -20.28 7.24
N GLU A 60 -43.75 -20.55 6.44
CA GLU A 60 -43.89 -21.17 5.09
C GLU A 60 -42.49 -21.45 4.51
N GLU A 61 -42.34 -22.66 3.95
CA GLU A 61 -41.25 -23.06 3.07
C GLU A 61 -41.33 -22.25 1.77
N GLU A 62 -40.20 -21.93 1.10
CA GLU A 62 -40.04 -22.10 -0.35
C GLU A 62 -38.59 -21.83 -0.82
N GLU A 63 -38.08 -22.86 -1.50
CA GLU A 63 -37.30 -22.92 -2.74
C GLU A 63 -35.99 -22.13 -2.99
N ASN A 64 -35.02 -22.95 -3.39
CA ASN A 64 -33.76 -22.66 -4.09
C ASN A 64 -33.92 -21.69 -5.27
N ASN A 65 -32.96 -20.78 -5.41
CA ASN A 65 -32.44 -20.39 -6.73
C ASN A 65 -30.96 -20.01 -6.63
N GLU A 66 -30.12 -20.85 -7.22
CA GLU A 66 -28.72 -20.56 -7.53
C GLU A 66 -28.68 -19.75 -8.83
N GLU A 67 -28.26 -18.49 -8.76
CA GLU A 67 -27.88 -17.71 -9.94
C GLU A 67 -26.36 -17.52 -9.94
N GLU A 68 -25.73 -18.09 -10.97
CA GLU A 68 -24.32 -17.91 -11.33
C GLU A 68 -24.09 -16.47 -11.82
N GLU A 69 -23.30 -15.68 -11.09
CA GLU A 69 -22.80 -14.39 -11.60
C GLU A 69 -21.51 -14.59 -12.40
N GLU A 70 -21.58 -14.29 -13.70
CA GLU A 70 -20.42 -14.21 -14.59
C GLU A 70 -19.49 -13.05 -14.20
N GLU A 71 -18.24 -13.38 -13.91
CA GLU A 71 -17.16 -12.44 -13.64
C GLU A 71 -16.68 -11.78 -14.96
N LYS A 72 -17.12 -10.55 -15.23
CA LYS A 72 -16.51 -9.70 -16.27
C LYS A 72 -15.36 -8.92 -15.65
N GLY A 73 -14.14 -9.26 -16.05
CA GLY A 73 -12.93 -8.51 -15.75
C GLY A 73 -12.95 -7.12 -16.40
N ASP A 74 -13.09 -6.09 -15.56
CA ASP A 74 -12.80 -4.70 -15.91
C ASP A 74 -11.27 -4.48 -15.92
N GLU A 75 -10.62 -4.86 -17.02
CA GLU A 75 -9.35 -4.25 -17.43
C GLU A 75 -9.68 -2.89 -18.07
N ASP A 76 -9.59 -1.81 -17.31
CA ASP A 76 -9.23 -0.44 -17.74
C ASP A 76 -9.74 0.61 -16.76
N ASN A 77 -9.05 0.79 -15.63
CA ASN A 77 -9.26 1.98 -14.79
C ASN A 77 -8.02 2.43 -14.01
N GLU A 78 -6.84 2.42 -14.64
CA GLU A 78 -5.61 2.96 -14.03
C GLU A 78 -5.47 4.51 -14.13
N GLU A 79 -6.39 5.22 -14.81
CA GLU A 79 -6.18 6.65 -15.11
C GLU A 79 -6.84 7.66 -14.15
N ASN A 80 -7.42 7.26 -13.02
CA ASN A 80 -8.12 8.21 -12.12
C ASN A 80 -7.64 8.31 -10.66
N GLU A 81 -6.43 7.85 -10.31
CA GLU A 81 -5.88 8.05 -8.94
C GLU A 81 -5.07 9.35 -8.75
N LEU A 82 -5.11 10.26 -9.72
CA LEU A 82 -4.48 11.58 -9.62
C LEU A 82 -5.39 12.65 -9.02
N SER A 83 -6.68 12.35 -8.77
CA SER A 83 -7.63 13.25 -8.11
C SER A 83 -7.56 13.26 -6.59
N ASP A 84 -6.98 12.23 -5.97
CA ASP A 84 -7.24 11.93 -4.55
C ASP A 84 -6.28 12.62 -3.57
N MET A 85 -5.93 13.89 -3.81
CA MET A 85 -5.40 14.73 -2.74
C MET A 85 -6.55 15.38 -1.96
N ASP A 86 -7.39 14.50 -1.44
CA ASP A 86 -8.63 14.77 -0.73
C ASP A 86 -8.37 15.51 0.59
N GLY A 87 -8.38 16.83 0.54
CA GLY A 87 -8.04 17.71 1.66
C GLY A 87 -7.31 18.99 1.23
N TYR A 88 -6.91 19.09 -0.04
CA TYR A 88 -6.34 20.30 -0.61
C TYR A 88 -7.42 21.31 -1.00
N ASP A 89 -7.41 22.48 -0.36
CA ASP A 89 -8.26 23.60 -0.73
C ASP A 89 -7.40 24.63 -1.47
N ALA A 90 -7.65 24.74 -2.77
CA ALA A 90 -6.90 25.60 -3.67
C ALA A 90 -7.06 27.09 -3.27
N PRO A 91 -6.03 27.94 -3.48
CA PRO A 91 -6.13 29.37 -3.25
C PRO A 91 -7.28 29.98 -4.04
N THR A 92 -8.03 30.89 -3.42
CA THR A 92 -9.20 31.55 -4.02
C THR A 92 -8.87 32.34 -5.28
N ASP A 93 -7.62 32.79 -5.42
CA ASP A 93 -7.16 33.60 -6.55
C ASP A 93 -6.92 32.77 -7.82
N LEU A 94 -6.97 31.43 -7.76
CA LEU A 94 -6.94 30.59 -8.97
C LEU A 94 -8.27 30.55 -9.71
N ALA A 95 -9.37 31.02 -9.10
CA ALA A 95 -10.65 31.13 -9.79
C ALA A 95 -10.59 32.15 -10.95
N ASP A 96 -9.74 33.17 -10.84
CA ASP A 96 -9.51 34.18 -11.87
C ASP A 96 -8.69 33.64 -13.07
N PHE A 97 -7.94 32.56 -12.86
CA PHE A 97 -7.21 31.84 -13.93
C PHE A 97 -8.02 30.71 -14.59
N GLY A 98 -9.33 30.60 -14.30
CA GLY A 98 -10.23 29.67 -15.00
C GLY A 98 -10.04 28.18 -14.69
N VAL A 99 -9.41 27.86 -13.55
CA VAL A 99 -9.27 26.47 -13.06
C VAL A 99 -10.25 26.25 -11.91
N VAL A 100 -11.54 26.18 -12.23
CA VAL A 100 -12.54 25.63 -11.31
C VAL A 100 -13.17 24.41 -11.98
N SER A 101 -13.12 23.29 -11.26
CA SER A 101 -13.76 22.04 -11.60
C SER A 101 -15.27 22.20 -11.58
N LYS A 102 -15.86 22.26 -12.78
CA LYS A 102 -17.18 21.67 -13.02
C LYS A 102 -16.95 20.53 -14.00
N SER A 103 -17.53 19.40 -13.63
CA SER A 103 -17.69 18.20 -14.44
C SER A 103 -18.08 18.56 -15.88
N ASP A 104 -17.17 18.35 -16.82
CA ASP A 104 -17.52 18.24 -18.23
C ASP A 104 -16.58 17.26 -18.92
N LYS A 105 -17.19 16.24 -19.51
CA LYS A 105 -16.54 15.25 -20.35
C LYS A 105 -15.94 15.98 -21.57
N GLY A 106 -14.64 15.83 -21.78
CA GLY A 106 -13.92 16.36 -22.95
C GLY A 106 -13.14 17.64 -22.66
N ARG A 107 -11.91 17.52 -22.16
CA ARG A 107 -10.95 18.64 -22.09
C ARG A 107 -9.71 18.30 -22.89
N GLU A 108 -9.59 18.93 -24.07
CA GLU A 108 -8.33 18.99 -24.80
C GLU A 108 -7.23 19.52 -23.87
N LYS A 109 -6.08 18.82 -23.86
CA LYS A 109 -4.91 19.16 -23.04
C LYS A 109 -4.36 20.52 -23.48
N LYS A 110 -4.84 21.61 -22.89
CA LYS A 110 -4.30 22.96 -23.12
C LYS A 110 -2.81 22.96 -22.78
N ARG A 111 -1.96 23.17 -23.79
CA ARG A 111 -0.51 23.28 -23.63
C ARG A 111 -0.22 24.45 -22.70
N ILE A 112 0.37 24.16 -21.55
CA ILE A 112 0.73 25.16 -20.53
C ILE A 112 1.73 26.12 -21.17
N LYS A 113 1.41 27.41 -21.21
CA LYS A 113 2.33 28.45 -21.70
C LYS A 113 3.51 28.55 -20.73
N ALA A 114 4.74 28.49 -21.25
CA ALA A 114 5.93 28.70 -20.44
C ALA A 114 5.94 30.14 -19.92
N LEU A 115 6.23 30.31 -18.63
CA LEU A 115 6.34 31.63 -17.98
C LEU A 115 7.51 32.42 -18.57
N THR A 116 7.34 33.73 -18.67
CA THR A 116 8.47 34.64 -18.98
C THR A 116 9.45 34.70 -17.80
N PRO A 117 10.75 34.99 -18.03
CA PRO A 117 11.74 35.05 -16.95
C PRO A 117 11.40 36.09 -15.87
N GLU A 118 10.78 37.20 -16.24
CA GLU A 118 10.33 38.22 -15.27
C GLU A 118 9.19 37.72 -14.36
N GLU A 119 8.26 36.95 -14.91
CA GLU A 119 7.18 36.34 -14.14
C GLU A 119 7.71 35.28 -13.18
N LEU A 120 8.74 34.52 -13.59
CA LEU A 120 9.42 33.55 -12.73
C LEU A 120 10.02 34.25 -11.50
N GLU A 121 10.75 35.35 -11.70
CA GLU A 121 11.31 36.10 -10.58
C GLU A 121 10.25 36.67 -9.64
N LYS A 122 9.15 37.22 -10.20
CA LYS A 122 8.02 37.73 -9.41
C LYS A 122 7.40 36.61 -8.58
N PHE A 123 7.22 35.44 -9.18
CA PHE A 123 6.71 34.24 -8.51
C PHE A 123 7.66 33.77 -7.40
N GLU A 124 8.96 33.72 -7.64
CA GLU A 124 9.94 33.36 -6.62
C GLU A 124 9.98 34.36 -5.46
N LYS A 125 9.92 35.65 -5.76
CA LYS A 125 9.87 36.72 -4.74
C LYS A 125 8.60 36.57 -3.90
N ALA A 126 7.46 36.28 -4.51
CA ALA A 126 6.22 35.97 -3.78
C ALA A 126 6.36 34.70 -2.92
N ARG A 127 6.90 33.61 -3.49
CA ARG A 127 7.15 32.33 -2.78
C ARG A 127 8.10 32.48 -1.59
N LYS A 128 9.09 33.37 -1.67
CA LYS A 128 10.01 33.67 -0.55
C LYS A 128 9.30 34.41 0.58
N LYS A 129 8.29 35.22 0.27
CA LYS A 129 7.48 35.96 1.26
C LYS A 129 6.45 35.08 1.98
N THR A 130 5.99 33.98 1.36
CA THR A 130 5.01 33.09 2.00
C THR A 130 5.51 32.46 3.29
N GLY A 131 4.60 32.11 4.18
CA GLY A 131 4.90 31.38 5.41
C GLY A 131 3.88 30.28 5.64
N VAL A 132 4.32 29.16 6.19
CA VAL A 132 3.44 28.01 6.48
C VAL A 132 3.27 27.85 7.98
N CYS A 133 2.03 27.63 8.39
CA CYS A 133 1.64 27.27 9.74
C CYS A 133 1.15 25.82 9.76
N TYR A 134 1.56 25.08 10.78
CA TYR A 134 1.11 23.73 11.09
C TYR A 134 -0.04 23.79 12.10
N LEU A 135 -1.09 23.03 11.83
CA LEU A 135 -2.25 22.80 12.69
C LEU A 135 -2.13 21.40 13.27
N SER A 136 -1.86 21.29 14.56
CA SER A 136 -1.64 19.98 15.19
C SER A 136 -2.94 19.22 15.46
N ARG A 137 -4.06 19.94 15.63
CA ARG A 137 -5.37 19.35 15.90
C ARG A 137 -6.43 20.16 15.18
N ILE A 138 -7.27 19.47 14.43
CA ILE A 138 -8.40 20.07 13.73
C ILE A 138 -9.70 19.62 14.42
N PRO A 139 -10.62 20.54 14.76
CA PRO A 139 -11.91 20.16 15.32
C PRO A 139 -12.69 19.21 14.42
N LEU A 140 -13.49 18.33 15.04
CA LEU A 140 -14.28 17.33 14.31
C LEU A 140 -15.22 17.99 13.29
N PHE A 141 -15.28 17.42 12.09
CA PHE A 141 -16.12 17.90 10.98
C PHE A 141 -15.78 19.30 10.45
N MET A 142 -14.61 19.85 10.80
CA MET A 142 -14.15 21.12 10.27
C MET A 142 -13.54 20.93 8.88
N ALA A 143 -14.20 21.46 7.85
CA ALA A 143 -13.69 21.43 6.48
C ALA A 143 -12.58 22.48 6.25
N PRO A 144 -11.64 22.25 5.30
CA PRO A 144 -10.60 23.21 4.93
C PRO A 144 -11.15 24.60 4.59
N SER A 145 -12.28 24.68 3.89
CA SER A 145 -12.93 25.95 3.54
C SER A 145 -13.38 26.74 4.78
N ARG A 146 -13.77 26.05 5.86
CA ARG A 146 -14.14 26.71 7.12
C ARG A 146 -12.91 27.24 7.85
N VAL A 147 -11.79 26.49 7.84
CA VAL A 147 -10.50 26.95 8.36
C VAL A 147 -10.06 28.22 7.62
N ARG A 148 -10.21 28.23 6.29
CA ARG A 148 -9.93 29.42 5.47
C ARG A 148 -10.73 30.63 5.92
N GLU A 149 -12.04 30.48 6.08
CA GLU A 149 -12.92 31.59 6.46
C GLU A 149 -12.56 32.19 7.82
N LEU A 150 -12.20 31.34 8.79
CA LEU A 150 -11.78 31.77 10.12
C LEU A 150 -10.45 32.51 10.07
N LEU A 151 -9.45 31.96 9.35
CA LEU A 151 -8.11 32.55 9.27
C LEU A 151 -8.02 33.75 8.33
N LYS A 152 -8.95 33.89 7.37
CA LYS A 152 -9.03 35.03 6.43
C LYS A 152 -9.13 36.38 7.15
N ARG A 153 -9.70 36.40 8.37
CA ARG A 153 -9.80 37.62 9.20
C ARG A 153 -8.45 38.11 9.73
N HIS A 154 -7.47 37.21 9.83
CA HIS A 154 -6.16 37.50 10.41
C HIS A 154 -5.06 37.65 9.34
N GLY A 155 -5.28 37.15 8.13
CA GLY A 155 -4.36 37.35 7.01
C GLY A 155 -4.81 36.67 5.72
N ASP A 156 -4.07 36.95 4.64
CA ASP A 156 -4.35 36.38 3.33
C ASP A 156 -3.87 34.93 3.26
N VAL A 157 -4.83 34.02 3.26
CA VAL A 157 -4.60 32.58 3.21
C VAL A 157 -4.46 32.12 1.76
N GLY A 158 -3.36 31.45 1.47
CA GLY A 158 -3.07 30.81 0.19
C GLY A 158 -3.58 29.38 0.15
N ARG A 159 -2.67 28.40 0.22
CA ARG A 159 -2.99 26.96 0.15
C ARG A 159 -3.32 26.41 1.54
N ILE A 160 -4.28 25.49 1.59
CA ILE A 160 -4.61 24.73 2.80
C ILE A 160 -4.62 23.25 2.44
N TYR A 161 -4.04 22.44 3.30
CA TYR A 161 -4.04 21.00 3.19
C TYR A 161 -4.31 20.42 4.56
N LEU A 162 -5.40 19.68 4.69
CA LEU A 162 -5.73 18.97 5.91
C LEU A 162 -5.62 17.47 5.62
N VAL A 163 -4.92 16.74 6.48
CA VAL A 163 -4.77 15.29 6.37
C VAL A 163 -6.07 14.64 6.83
N PRO A 164 -6.72 13.86 5.97
CA PRO A 164 -7.90 13.12 6.37
C PRO A 164 -7.54 12.09 7.45
N GLU A 165 -8.51 11.78 8.30
CA GLU A 165 -8.43 10.66 9.24
C GLU A 165 -8.12 9.35 8.51
N ASP A 166 -7.34 8.46 9.15
CA ASP A 166 -6.99 7.15 8.57
C ASP A 166 -8.25 6.41 8.12
N GLN A 167 -8.14 5.72 6.98
CA GLN A 167 -9.27 5.04 6.35
C GLN A 167 -9.88 4.00 7.28
N LYS A 168 -9.06 3.29 8.08
CA LYS A 168 -9.54 2.27 9.04
C LYS A 168 -10.36 2.88 10.17
N ILE A 169 -9.95 4.02 10.69
CA ILE A 169 -10.68 4.73 11.76
C ILE A 169 -11.96 5.33 11.17
N THR A 170 -11.87 5.90 9.98
CA THR A 170 -13.00 6.46 9.24
C THR A 170 -14.07 5.40 8.96
N THR A 171 -13.71 4.21 8.47
CA THR A 171 -14.66 3.12 8.19
C THR A 171 -15.30 2.61 9.47
N ARG A 172 -14.52 2.40 10.54
CA ARG A 172 -15.05 2.03 11.86
C ARG A 172 -16.07 3.05 12.36
N ARG A 173 -15.72 4.34 12.33
CA ARG A 173 -16.62 5.41 12.77
C ARG A 173 -17.89 5.46 11.95
N LYS A 174 -17.80 5.33 10.62
CA LYS A 174 -18.98 5.28 9.73
C LYS A 174 -19.86 4.06 9.99
N LYS A 175 -19.28 2.91 10.37
CA LYS A 175 -20.02 1.70 10.73
C LYS A 175 -20.82 1.88 12.03
N TYR A 176 -20.20 2.46 13.06
CA TYR A 176 -20.84 2.58 14.39
C TYR A 176 -21.55 3.92 14.64
N THR A 177 -21.33 4.94 13.81
CA THR A 177 -21.92 6.28 13.95
C THR A 177 -22.70 6.65 12.69
N LYS A 178 -23.90 7.20 12.86
CA LYS A 178 -24.73 7.74 11.76
C LYS A 178 -24.12 8.96 11.03
N ASN A 179 -22.95 9.44 11.45
CA ASN A 179 -22.34 10.64 10.91
C ASN A 179 -21.26 10.30 9.87
N ASN A 180 -21.56 10.57 8.60
CA ASN A 180 -20.68 10.25 7.47
C ASN A 180 -19.74 11.42 7.07
N ARG A 181 -19.67 12.50 7.87
CA ARG A 181 -18.80 13.65 7.58
C ARG A 181 -17.33 13.27 7.74
N ARG A 182 -16.48 13.89 6.92
CA ARG A 182 -15.02 13.70 6.96
C ARG A 182 -14.42 14.44 8.17
N ASN A 183 -13.44 13.79 8.77
CA ASN A 183 -12.60 14.36 9.83
C ASN A 183 -11.18 14.51 9.32
N TYR A 184 -10.47 15.44 9.93
CA TYR A 184 -9.07 15.70 9.64
C TYR A 184 -8.29 15.66 10.95
N VAL A 185 -7.04 15.21 10.90
CA VAL A 185 -6.21 15.02 12.09
C VAL A 185 -5.29 16.24 12.25
N GLU A 186 -4.50 16.50 11.22
CA GLU A 186 -3.49 17.55 11.16
C GLU A 186 -3.61 18.35 9.86
N GLY A 187 -2.96 19.50 9.79
CA GLY A 187 -3.01 20.32 8.58
C GLY A 187 -1.92 21.37 8.46
N TRP A 188 -1.78 21.90 7.24
CA TRP A 188 -0.85 22.95 6.89
C TRP A 188 -1.60 24.07 6.19
N VAL A 189 -1.34 25.30 6.63
CA VAL A 189 -1.92 26.52 6.08
C VAL A 189 -0.80 27.42 5.62
N GLU A 190 -0.78 27.76 4.33
CA GLU A 190 0.11 28.76 3.78
C GLU A 190 -0.55 30.14 3.84
N PHE A 191 0.17 31.11 4.38
CA PHE A 191 -0.16 32.53 4.27
C PHE A 191 0.73 33.19 3.22
N LYS A 192 0.18 34.19 2.52
CA LYS A 192 0.95 34.99 1.55
C LYS A 192 2.14 35.71 2.18
N ASP A 193 2.01 36.11 3.45
CA ASP A 193 3.05 36.80 4.21
C ASP A 193 3.50 36.01 5.45
N LYS A 194 4.80 35.72 5.55
CA LYS A 194 5.41 35.03 6.69
C LYS A 194 5.32 35.82 8.01
N LYS A 195 5.27 37.16 7.94
CA LYS A 195 5.11 38.02 9.12
C LYS A 195 3.72 37.83 9.73
N ARG A 196 2.69 37.83 8.88
CA ARG A 196 1.32 37.52 9.30
C ARG A 196 1.22 36.09 9.81
N ALA A 197 1.82 35.12 9.13
CA ALA A 197 1.86 33.72 9.59
C ALA A 197 2.41 33.60 11.02
N LYS A 198 3.54 34.26 11.31
CA LYS A 198 4.16 34.27 12.64
C LYS A 198 3.25 34.93 13.69
N ALA A 199 2.71 36.11 13.39
CA ALA A 199 1.80 36.81 14.30
C ALA A 199 0.51 36.02 14.56
N VAL A 200 -0.03 35.35 13.54
CA VAL A 200 -1.22 34.48 13.67
C VAL A 200 -0.92 33.29 14.57
N ALA A 201 0.23 32.64 14.41
CA ALA A 201 0.60 31.53 15.29
C ALA A 201 0.78 32.01 16.73
N GLU A 202 1.46 33.12 16.97
CA GLU A 202 1.63 33.68 18.33
C GLU A 202 0.31 34.14 18.96
N HIS A 203 -0.60 34.70 18.17
CA HIS A 203 -1.85 35.27 18.67
C HIS A 203 -2.97 34.24 18.82
N LEU A 204 -3.11 33.28 17.90
CA LEU A 204 -4.21 32.31 17.94
C LEU A 204 -3.87 31.04 18.70
N ASN A 205 -2.59 30.70 18.86
CA ASN A 205 -2.23 29.46 19.56
C ASN A 205 -2.78 29.46 21.00
N MET A 206 -3.38 28.33 21.39
CA MET A 206 -4.04 28.11 22.68
C MET A 206 -5.22 29.04 22.98
N ARG A 207 -5.80 29.68 21.95
CA ARG A 207 -7.03 30.46 22.10
C ARG A 207 -8.22 29.73 21.55
N GLU A 208 -9.39 29.97 22.15
CA GLU A 208 -10.65 29.48 21.62
C GLU A 208 -10.88 30.04 20.21
N ILE A 209 -11.45 29.23 19.33
CA ILE A 209 -11.84 29.65 17.97
C ILE A 209 -12.89 30.77 18.07
N GLY A 210 -13.76 30.69 19.09
CA GLY A 210 -14.71 31.72 19.43
C GLY A 210 -15.78 31.95 18.36
N GLY A 211 -16.21 33.21 18.23
CA GLY A 211 -17.33 33.60 17.38
C GLY A 211 -18.67 33.53 18.11
N LYS A 212 -19.75 33.18 17.40
CA LYS A 212 -21.08 33.06 18.02
C LYS A 212 -21.08 31.87 18.99
N ARG A 213 -21.59 32.05 20.21
CA ARG A 213 -21.68 30.98 21.24
C ARG A 213 -22.45 29.73 20.79
N SER A 214 -23.34 29.88 19.80
CA SER A 214 -24.06 28.78 19.15
C SER A 214 -23.22 28.01 18.12
N SER A 215 -22.03 28.50 17.75
CA SER A 215 -21.16 27.81 16.80
C SER A 215 -20.62 26.51 17.41
N ARG A 216 -20.63 25.44 16.62
CA ARG A 216 -20.08 24.12 17.01
C ARG A 216 -18.64 24.19 17.50
N TYR A 217 -17.86 25.12 16.96
CA TYR A 217 -16.43 25.23 17.22
C TYR A 217 -16.10 26.28 18.27
N TYR A 218 -17.09 26.88 18.93
CA TYR A 218 -16.87 28.02 19.83
C TYR A 218 -15.83 27.72 20.93
N ALA A 219 -16.00 26.59 21.63
CA ALA A 219 -15.15 26.16 22.74
C ALA A 219 -13.90 25.37 22.31
N GLU A 220 -13.75 25.09 21.01
CA GLU A 220 -12.56 24.41 20.52
C GLU A 220 -11.38 25.38 20.55
N MET A 221 -10.19 24.85 20.81
CA MET A 221 -8.95 25.63 20.89
C MET A 221 -8.13 25.50 19.61
N TRP A 222 -7.56 26.61 19.17
CA TRP A 222 -6.54 26.63 18.12
C TRP A 222 -5.23 26.06 18.64
N ASN A 223 -4.66 25.09 17.91
CA ASN A 223 -3.29 24.62 18.11
C ASN A 223 -2.51 24.86 16.82
N ILE A 224 -1.78 25.98 16.77
CA ILE A 224 -1.11 26.48 15.56
C ILE A 224 0.35 26.75 15.86
N LYS A 225 1.24 26.22 15.03
CA LYS A 225 2.69 26.46 15.10
C LYS A 225 3.20 27.01 13.79
N TYR A 226 3.88 28.16 13.83
CA TYR A 226 4.61 28.65 12.65
C TYR A 226 5.85 27.79 12.40
N LEU A 227 6.07 27.39 11.15
CA LEU A 227 7.22 26.59 10.76
C LEU A 227 8.31 27.47 10.11
N PRO A 228 9.40 27.81 10.82
CA PRO A 228 10.49 28.59 10.25
C PRO A 228 11.21 27.79 9.17
N LYS A 229 11.65 28.47 8.10
CA LYS A 229 12.36 27.89 6.93
C LYS A 229 11.57 26.81 6.16
N PHE A 230 10.38 26.44 6.61
CA PHE A 230 9.50 25.51 5.91
C PHE A 230 8.64 26.24 4.88
N LYS A 231 8.44 25.60 3.72
CA LYS A 231 7.68 26.14 2.59
C LYS A 231 6.77 25.06 2.05
N TRP A 232 5.70 25.45 1.36
CA TRP A 232 4.70 24.53 0.84
C TRP A 232 5.28 23.43 -0.06
N HIS A 233 6.28 23.75 -0.88
CA HIS A 233 6.86 22.78 -1.81
C HIS A 233 7.53 21.61 -1.07
N HIS A 234 8.13 21.83 0.10
CA HIS A 234 8.71 20.75 0.90
C HIS A 234 7.64 19.73 1.33
N LEU A 235 6.42 20.21 1.67
CA LEU A 235 5.30 19.34 2.02
C LEU A 235 4.87 18.48 0.83
N THR A 236 4.67 19.12 -0.32
CA THR A 236 4.22 18.42 -1.54
C THR A 236 5.29 17.49 -2.09
N GLU A 237 6.57 17.85 -1.97
CA GLU A 237 7.69 17.01 -2.38
C GLU A 237 7.78 15.74 -1.54
N GLN A 238 7.66 15.86 -0.21
CA GLN A 238 7.63 14.71 0.68
C GLN A 238 6.45 13.78 0.38
N MET A 239 5.24 14.33 0.21
CA MET A 239 4.05 13.53 -0.13
C MET A 239 4.18 12.85 -1.50
N ALA A 240 4.71 13.57 -2.50
CA ALA A 240 4.92 13.02 -3.83
C ALA A 240 5.93 11.89 -3.80
N HIS A 241 7.04 12.06 -3.06
CA HIS A 241 8.05 11.03 -2.90
C HIS A 241 7.49 9.79 -2.19
N GLU A 242 6.73 9.95 -1.11
CA GLU A 242 6.11 8.82 -0.42
C GLU A 242 5.08 8.09 -1.29
N LYS A 243 4.23 8.84 -2.00
CA LYS A 243 3.26 8.28 -2.94
C LYS A 243 3.96 7.50 -4.06
N GLN A 244 5.00 8.07 -4.65
CA GLN A 244 5.78 7.43 -5.71
C GLN A 244 6.46 6.15 -5.21
N ALA A 245 7.06 6.18 -4.01
CA ALA A 245 7.69 5.00 -3.42
C ALA A 245 6.66 3.88 -3.16
N ARG A 246 5.47 4.24 -2.66
CA ARG A 246 4.37 3.28 -2.43
C ARG A 246 3.87 2.67 -3.75
N GLN A 247 3.62 3.51 -4.75
CA GLN A 247 3.18 3.08 -6.08
C GLN A 247 4.23 2.18 -6.76
N GLN A 248 5.51 2.51 -6.62
CA GLN A 248 6.60 1.69 -7.17
C GLN A 248 6.65 0.31 -6.52
N ARG A 249 6.48 0.21 -5.19
CA ARG A 249 6.42 -1.07 -4.48
C ARG A 249 5.26 -1.92 -4.96
N LEU A 250 4.05 -1.34 -5.00
CA LEU A 250 2.86 -2.03 -5.48
C LEU A 250 3.01 -2.51 -6.93
N ARG A 251 3.56 -1.65 -7.81
CA ARG A 251 3.81 -2.00 -9.21
C ARG A 251 4.80 -3.16 -9.34
N ASN A 252 5.84 -3.18 -8.51
CA ASN A 252 6.81 -4.28 -8.51
C ASN A 252 6.17 -5.60 -8.03
N GLU A 253 5.33 -5.55 -7.01
CA GLU A 253 4.60 -6.70 -6.49
C GLU A 253 3.63 -7.28 -7.53
N ILE A 254 2.84 -6.41 -8.19
CA ILE A 254 1.96 -6.80 -9.30
C ILE A 254 2.78 -7.38 -10.46
N ALA A 255 3.92 -6.77 -10.82
CA ALA A 255 4.76 -7.27 -11.89
C ALA A 255 5.36 -8.64 -11.57
N GLN A 256 5.72 -8.89 -10.31
CA GLN A 256 6.19 -10.19 -9.84
C GLN A 256 5.07 -11.23 -9.91
N ALA A 257 3.89 -10.94 -9.35
CA ALA A 257 2.73 -11.83 -9.39
C ALA A 257 2.31 -12.15 -10.83
N ASN A 258 2.29 -11.16 -11.72
CA ASN A 258 1.99 -11.36 -13.14
C ASN A 258 3.03 -12.24 -13.84
N ARG A 259 4.31 -12.11 -13.49
CA ARG A 259 5.37 -12.98 -14.03
C ARG A 259 5.17 -14.42 -13.57
N GLU A 260 4.89 -14.63 -12.29
CA GLU A 260 4.63 -15.95 -11.71
C GLU A 260 3.38 -16.58 -12.33
N ASN A 261 2.26 -15.85 -12.39
CA ASN A 261 1.01 -16.28 -13.03
C ASN A 261 1.23 -16.65 -14.50
N LYS A 262 1.98 -15.83 -15.26
CA LYS A 262 2.31 -16.13 -16.66
C LYS A 262 3.13 -17.41 -16.80
N THR A 263 4.11 -17.63 -15.92
CA THR A 263 4.89 -18.88 -15.92
C THR A 263 4.05 -20.09 -15.55
N TYR A 264 3.12 -19.93 -14.60
CA TYR A 264 2.18 -20.98 -14.21
C TYR A 264 1.28 -21.38 -15.39
N MET A 265 0.66 -20.41 -16.06
CA MET A 265 -0.18 -20.66 -17.24
C MET A 265 0.58 -21.40 -18.35
N GLN A 266 1.81 -20.96 -18.65
CA GLN A 266 2.67 -21.64 -19.64
C GLN A 266 3.00 -23.08 -19.25
N ASN A 267 3.21 -23.35 -17.95
CA ASN A 267 3.51 -24.70 -17.47
C ASN A 267 2.28 -25.61 -17.52
N VAL A 268 1.09 -25.08 -17.21
CA VAL A 268 -0.18 -25.80 -17.33
C VAL A 268 -0.48 -26.14 -18.80
N GLU A 269 -0.29 -25.20 -19.71
CA GLU A 269 -0.44 -25.44 -21.16
C GLU A 269 0.52 -26.51 -21.67
N LYS A 270 1.80 -26.45 -21.26
CA LYS A 270 2.80 -27.49 -21.60
C LYS A 270 2.42 -28.85 -21.01
N ALA A 271 1.93 -28.92 -19.78
CA ALA A 271 1.49 -30.16 -19.16
C ALA A 271 0.33 -30.80 -19.93
N LYS A 272 -0.70 -30.01 -20.27
CA LYS A 272 -1.83 -30.46 -21.13
C LYS A 272 -1.35 -30.93 -22.50
N MET A 273 -0.41 -30.22 -23.14
CA MET A 273 0.16 -30.65 -24.41
C MET A 273 0.92 -31.98 -24.32
N LEU A 274 1.72 -32.17 -23.26
CA LEU A 274 2.44 -33.41 -23.03
C LEU A 274 1.50 -34.57 -22.70
N GLU A 275 0.45 -34.33 -21.93
CA GLU A 275 -0.60 -35.32 -21.66
C GLU A 275 -1.30 -35.75 -22.95
N ASN A 276 -1.78 -34.80 -23.75
CA ASN A 276 -2.37 -35.08 -25.06
C ASN A 276 -1.41 -35.86 -25.98
N MET A 277 -0.11 -35.57 -25.94
CA MET A 277 0.89 -36.29 -26.72
C MET A 277 1.11 -37.72 -26.19
N LYS A 278 1.14 -37.91 -24.87
CA LYS A 278 1.23 -39.23 -24.23
C LYS A 278 -0.01 -40.07 -24.54
N GLU A 279 -1.21 -39.49 -24.48
CA GLU A 279 -2.45 -40.18 -24.85
C GLU A 279 -2.45 -40.62 -26.31
N LYS A 280 -2.05 -39.73 -27.24
CA LYS A 280 -1.90 -40.10 -28.66
C LYS A 280 -0.88 -41.21 -28.86
N LYS A 281 0.27 -41.15 -28.17
CA LYS A 281 1.27 -42.23 -28.21
C LYS A 281 0.73 -43.54 -27.61
N ARG A 282 -0.03 -43.49 -26.51
CA ARG A 282 -0.65 -44.67 -25.92
C ARG A 282 -1.66 -45.31 -26.87
N LYS A 283 -2.53 -44.50 -27.50
CA LYS A 283 -3.47 -44.97 -28.54
C LYS A 283 -2.73 -45.58 -29.73
N ARG A 284 -1.65 -44.95 -30.19
CA ARG A 284 -0.83 -45.45 -31.30
C ARG A 284 -0.01 -46.69 -30.95
N ASN A 285 0.49 -46.83 -29.72
CA ASN A 285 1.16 -48.05 -29.24
C ASN A 285 0.17 -49.21 -29.14
N VAL A 286 -1.08 -48.96 -28.74
CA VAL A 286 -2.16 -49.96 -28.76
C VAL A 286 -2.48 -50.38 -30.20
N GLU A 287 -2.42 -49.45 -31.17
CA GLU A 287 -2.52 -49.78 -32.61
C GLU A 287 -1.25 -50.46 -33.17
N GLU A 288 -0.05 -50.15 -32.67
CA GLU A 288 1.22 -50.78 -33.08
C GLU A 288 1.42 -52.18 -32.48
N GLU A 289 0.85 -52.48 -31.32
CA GLU A 289 0.75 -53.85 -30.79
C GLU A 289 -0.11 -54.77 -31.68
N GLU A 290 -1.02 -54.21 -32.49
CA GLU A 290 -1.74 -54.97 -33.54
C GLU A 290 -0.97 -55.12 -34.87
N GLY A 291 0.27 -54.63 -34.98
CA GLY A 291 1.15 -55.08 -36.04
C GLY A 291 2.19 -54.08 -36.50
N ILE A 292 3.36 -54.11 -35.88
CA ILE A 292 4.61 -53.66 -36.51
C ILE A 292 4.96 -54.64 -37.64
N LYS A 293 4.36 -54.47 -38.82
CA LYS A 293 4.86 -55.08 -40.07
C LYS A 293 6.12 -54.33 -40.49
N ARG A 294 7.27 -54.82 -40.00
CA ARG A 294 8.59 -54.34 -40.43
C ARG A 294 8.71 -54.53 -41.95
N THR A 295 8.85 -53.44 -42.70
CA THR A 295 8.85 -53.46 -44.18
C THR A 295 10.22 -53.77 -44.80
N PHE A 296 11.26 -54.02 -44.01
CA PHE A 296 12.58 -54.36 -44.52
C PHE A 296 13.16 -55.60 -43.82
N GLU A 297 13.78 -56.48 -44.61
CA GLU A 297 14.50 -57.66 -44.11
C GLU A 297 15.83 -57.23 -43.46
N GLN A 298 15.96 -57.46 -42.16
CA GLN A 298 17.21 -57.25 -41.45
C GLN A 298 18.13 -58.46 -41.71
N ARG A 299 19.28 -58.24 -42.38
CA ARG A 299 20.29 -59.31 -42.57
C ARG A 299 20.73 -59.87 -41.21
N ASN A 300 20.77 -61.20 -41.10
CA ASN A 300 21.27 -61.90 -39.93
C ASN A 300 22.67 -61.41 -39.55
N LYS A 301 22.87 -61.12 -38.27
CA LYS A 301 24.14 -60.64 -37.73
C LYS A 301 25.14 -61.79 -37.79
N VAL A 302 26.04 -61.75 -38.78
CA VAL A 302 27.16 -62.71 -38.87
C VAL A 302 28.12 -62.37 -37.74
N SER A 303 28.17 -63.21 -36.71
CA SER A 303 29.29 -63.22 -35.77
C SER A 303 30.52 -63.70 -36.54
N ARG A 304 31.37 -62.77 -36.97
CA ARG A 304 32.75 -63.13 -37.27
C ARG A 304 33.39 -63.49 -35.95
N SER A 305 33.78 -64.76 -35.78
CA SER A 305 34.70 -65.16 -34.72
C SER A 305 36.00 -64.40 -34.94
N ALA A 306 36.16 -63.27 -34.24
CA ALA A 306 37.48 -62.67 -34.11
C ALA A 306 38.37 -63.70 -33.40
N ALA A 307 39.55 -63.96 -33.96
CA ALA A 307 40.59 -64.74 -33.30
C ALA A 307 40.78 -64.19 -31.86
N PRO A 308 41.09 -65.06 -30.88
CA PRO A 308 41.23 -64.63 -29.49
C PRO A 308 42.23 -63.50 -29.39
N VAL A 309 41.74 -62.31 -29.06
CA VAL A 309 42.56 -61.14 -28.83
C VAL A 309 43.24 -61.34 -27.48
N ASP A 310 44.57 -61.32 -27.49
CA ASP A 310 45.45 -61.46 -26.33
C ASP A 310 44.99 -60.53 -25.18
N GLU A 311 44.93 -61.06 -23.95
CA GLU A 311 44.35 -60.38 -22.78
C GLU A 311 45.06 -59.05 -22.44
N SER A 312 46.30 -58.90 -22.90
CA SER A 312 47.07 -57.65 -22.79
C SER A 312 46.38 -56.43 -23.42
N VAL A 313 45.65 -56.62 -24.52
CA VAL A 313 45.03 -55.50 -25.27
C VAL A 313 43.72 -55.02 -24.61
N LYS A 314 43.06 -55.89 -23.83
CA LYS A 314 41.83 -55.53 -23.09
C LYS A 314 42.12 -54.54 -21.94
N GLY A 315 43.30 -54.64 -21.31
CA GLY A 315 43.73 -53.71 -20.26
C GLY A 315 44.01 -52.29 -20.76
N LEU A 316 44.52 -52.16 -21.99
CA LEU A 316 44.85 -50.86 -22.59
C LEU A 316 43.61 -50.03 -22.96
N LEU A 317 42.55 -50.66 -23.46
CA LEU A 317 41.29 -49.98 -23.77
C LEU A 317 40.56 -49.49 -22.51
N GLY A 318 40.67 -50.23 -21.40
CA GLY A 318 40.16 -49.77 -20.10
C GLY A 318 40.91 -48.55 -19.56
N SER A 319 42.19 -48.40 -19.88
CA SER A 319 43.01 -47.28 -19.41
C SER A 319 42.75 -45.97 -20.20
N ILE A 320 42.42 -46.07 -21.49
CA ILE A 320 42.18 -44.89 -22.35
C ILE A 320 40.83 -44.23 -22.07
N PHE A 321 39.80 -45.01 -21.69
CA PHE A 321 38.44 -44.50 -21.45
C PHE A 321 38.09 -44.30 -19.97
N SER A 322 39.02 -44.56 -19.04
CA SER A 322 38.80 -44.42 -17.59
C SER A 322 39.31 -43.09 -17.00
N LYS A 323 39.59 -42.07 -17.82
CA LYS A 323 39.86 -40.72 -17.29
C LYS A 323 38.60 -39.84 -17.37
N LYS A 324 38.04 -39.61 -16.17
CA LYS A 324 37.26 -38.42 -15.83
C LYS A 324 38.02 -37.14 -16.15
#